data_AF-A0AAC8YVQ5-F1
#
_entry.id   AF-A0AAC8YVQ5-F1
#
_cell.length_a   1.000
_cell.length_b   1.000
_cell.length_c   1.000
_cell.angle_alpha   90.00
_cell.angle_beta   90.00
_cell.angle_gamma   90.00
#
_symmetry.space_group_name_H-M   'P 1'
#
loop_
_entity.id
_entity.type
_entity.pdbx_description
1 polymer ?
#
loop_
_entity_poly.entity_id
_entity_poly.type
_entity_poly.pdbx_seq_one_letter_code
_entity_poly.pdbx_strand_id
1 'polypeptide(L)'
;MHVNPFKDAGEAQGDGMRRYRETFAEVEALGAQVRRARRQADLSLKRVNAVPEPHSVGNAVFAVELERHRADRETMFEAMRKLDAARRALRAIASDFVLDQDKTAAADLRRPA
;
A
#
# COMPACT_ATOMS: atom_id res chain seq x y z
N MET A 1 21.02 -21.23 34.74
CA MET A 1 20.62 -21.01 33.33
C MET A 1 21.31 -19.75 32.84
N HIS A 2 22.28 -19.86 31.92
CA HIS A 2 22.87 -18.69 31.28
C HIS A 2 22.02 -18.30 30.07
N VAL A 3 21.22 -17.24 30.23
CA VAL A 3 20.55 -16.58 29.10
C VAL A 3 21.62 -15.75 28.40
N ASN A 4 21.85 -16.01 27.11
CA ASN A 4 22.86 -15.31 26.33
C ASN A 4 22.18 -14.12 25.61
N PRO A 5 22.32 -12.88 26.11
CA PRO A 5 21.54 -11.72 25.66
C PRO A 5 21.83 -11.32 24.20
N PHE A 6 22.91 -11.84 23.61
CA PHE A 6 23.30 -11.54 22.24
C PHE A 6 22.61 -12.42 21.19
N LYS A 7 22.00 -13.55 21.61
CA LYS A 7 21.30 -14.43 20.67
C LYS A 7 19.92 -13.86 20.29
N ASP A 8 19.21 -13.27 21.25
CA ASP A 8 17.88 -12.68 21.04
C ASP A 8 17.96 -11.38 20.22
N ALA A 9 19.05 -10.61 20.34
CA ALA A 9 19.22 -9.36 19.61
C ALA A 9 19.34 -9.56 18.08
N GLY A 10 19.97 -10.66 17.65
CA GLY A 10 20.11 -11.01 16.23
C GLY A 10 18.83 -11.57 15.60
N GLU A 11 18.00 -12.26 16.37
CA GLU A 11 16.71 -12.80 15.92
C GLU A 11 15.66 -11.69 15.74
N ALA A 12 15.60 -10.73 16.68
CA ALA A 12 14.70 -9.57 16.59
C ALA A 12 15.00 -8.66 15.37
N GLN A 13 16.28 -8.49 15.03
CA GLN A 13 16.69 -7.71 13.85
C GLN A 13 16.36 -8.40 12.52
N GLY A 14 16.45 -9.74 12.47
CA GLY A 14 16.10 -10.54 11.29
C GLY A 14 14.61 -10.50 10.96
N ASP A 15 13.75 -10.50 11.99
CA ASP A 15 12.29 -10.44 11.82
C ASP A 15 11.82 -9.07 11.31
N GLY A 16 12.36 -7.97 11.86
CA GLY A 16 12.04 -6.60 11.41
C GLY A 16 12.37 -6.37 9.93
N MET A 17 13.53 -6.84 9.47
CA MET A 17 13.94 -6.71 8.07
C MET A 17 13.09 -7.57 7.13
N ARG A 18 12.70 -8.78 7.56
CA ARG A 18 11.79 -9.66 6.80
C ARG A 18 10.42 -8.98 6.63
N ARG A 19 9.85 -8.46 7.72
CA ARG A 19 8.58 -7.75 7.73
C ARG A 19 8.62 -6.50 6.83
N TYR A 20 9.70 -5.72 6.89
CA TYR A 20 9.89 -4.57 6.00
C TYR A 20 9.86 -4.98 4.52
N ARG A 21 10.61 -6.03 4.14
CA ARG A 21 10.66 -6.52 2.75
C ARG A 21 9.29 -6.99 2.27
N GLU A 22 8.56 -7.72 3.10
CA GLU A 22 7.21 -8.20 2.79
C GLU A 22 6.25 -7.03 2.57
N THR A 23 6.22 -6.06 3.49
CA THR A 23 5.37 -4.86 3.35
C THR A 23 5.79 -4.01 2.15
N PHE A 24 7.08 -3.92 1.83
CA PHE A 24 7.55 -3.22 0.63
C PHE A 24 7.05 -3.89 -0.65
N ALA A 25 7.15 -5.22 -0.74
CA ALA A 25 6.63 -5.98 -1.88
C ALA A 25 5.11 -5.81 -2.02
N GLU A 26 4.37 -5.77 -0.92
CA GLU A 26 2.93 -5.48 -0.91
C GLU A 26 2.63 -4.07 -1.46
N VAL A 27 3.38 -3.04 -1.04
CA VAL A 27 3.25 -1.67 -1.56
C VAL A 27 3.46 -1.63 -3.07
N GLU A 28 4.47 -2.34 -3.59
CA GLU A 28 4.73 -2.41 -5.02
C GLU A 28 3.60 -3.10 -5.79
N ALA A 29 3.09 -4.22 -5.25
CA ALA A 29 1.96 -4.94 -5.84
C ALA A 29 0.69 -4.08 -5.87
N LEU A 30 0.36 -3.40 -4.78
CA LEU A 30 -0.76 -2.48 -4.69
C LEU A 30 -0.58 -1.27 -5.62
N GLY A 31 0.66 -0.78 -5.77
CA GLY A 31 1.00 0.25 -6.74
C GLY A 31 0.68 -0.18 -8.18
N ALA A 32 1.01 -1.42 -8.54
CA ALA A 32 0.64 -1.99 -9.83
C ALA A 32 -0.87 -2.14 -9.98
N GLN A 33 -1.58 -2.54 -8.93
CA GLN A 33 -3.04 -2.66 -8.92
C GLN A 33 -3.73 -1.31 -9.14
N VAL A 34 -3.29 -0.25 -8.46
CA VAL A 34 -3.81 1.12 -8.66
C VAL A 34 -3.61 1.56 -10.11
N ARG A 35 -2.43 1.32 -10.70
CA ARG A 35 -2.18 1.65 -12.11
C ARG A 35 -3.12 0.90 -13.06
N ARG A 36 -3.45 -0.38 -12.77
CA ARG A 36 -4.41 -1.16 -13.55
C ARG A 36 -5.83 -0.64 -13.40
N ALA A 37 -6.28 -0.38 -12.17
CA ALA A 37 -7.61 0.13 -11.88
C ALA A 37 -7.85 1.51 -12.51
N ARG A 38 -6.85 2.41 -12.44
CA ARG A 38 -6.90 3.71 -13.12
C ARG A 38 -7.11 3.57 -14.62
N ARG A 39 -6.34 2.68 -15.28
CA ARG A 39 -6.52 2.43 -16.72
C ARG A 39 -7.92 1.92 -17.05
N GLN A 40 -8.51 1.07 -16.20
CA GLN A 40 -9.88 0.59 -16.41
C GLN A 40 -10.90 1.72 -16.28
N ALA A 41 -10.79 2.55 -15.23
CA ALA A 41 -11.64 3.72 -15.05
C ALA A 41 -11.53 4.73 -16.21
N ASP A 42 -10.31 4.95 -16.74
CA ASP A 42 -10.08 5.80 -17.91
C ASP A 42 -10.73 5.21 -19.18
N LEU A 43 -10.68 3.89 -19.35
CA LEU A 43 -11.31 3.20 -20.48
C LEU A 43 -12.83 3.24 -20.41
N SER A 44 -13.44 3.03 -19.23
CA SER A 44 -14.88 3.14 -19.08
C SER A 44 -15.37 4.57 -19.23
N LEU A 45 -14.62 5.57 -18.78
CA LEU A 45 -14.95 6.98 -19.05
C LEU A 45 -14.97 7.29 -20.55
N LYS A 46 -14.00 6.77 -21.30
CA LYS A 46 -14.00 6.91 -22.77
C LYS A 46 -15.23 6.28 -23.41
N ARG A 47 -15.70 5.14 -22.91
CA ARG A 47 -16.94 4.50 -23.40
C ARG A 47 -18.16 5.34 -23.11
N VAL A 48 -18.30 5.84 -21.88
CA VAL A 48 -19.38 6.77 -21.49
C VAL A 48 -19.43 7.97 -22.44
N ASN A 49 -18.27 8.58 -22.72
CA ASN A 49 -18.18 9.76 -23.60
C ASN A 49 -18.41 9.45 -25.08
N ALA A 50 -18.23 8.20 -25.50
CA ALA A 50 -18.47 7.76 -26.87
C ALA A 50 -19.94 7.40 -27.13
N VAL A 51 -20.79 7.34 -26.10
CA VAL A 51 -22.21 7.04 -26.29
C VAL A 51 -22.89 8.24 -26.97
N PRO A 52 -23.53 8.05 -28.13
CA PRO A 52 -24.26 9.11 -28.81
C PRO A 52 -25.50 9.52 -27.99
N GLU A 53 -25.83 10.81 -27.99
CA GLU A 53 -26.97 11.39 -27.28
C GLU A 53 -27.05 10.98 -25.78
N PRO A 54 -26.04 11.32 -24.95
CA PRO A 54 -26.06 10.99 -23.52
C PRO A 54 -27.15 11.76 -22.75
N HIS A 55 -27.73 12.79 -23.37
CA HIS A 55 -28.80 13.63 -22.80
C HIS A 55 -30.20 13.20 -23.24
N SER A 56 -30.35 12.21 -24.13
CA SER A 56 -31.68 11.73 -24.52
C SER A 56 -32.26 10.85 -23.42
N VAL A 57 -33.46 11.23 -22.96
CA VAL A 57 -34.21 10.47 -21.97
C VAL A 57 -34.51 9.09 -22.55
N GLY A 58 -33.93 8.04 -21.96
CA GLY A 58 -34.12 6.65 -22.40
C GLY A 58 -32.90 5.99 -23.04
N ASN A 59 -31.73 6.64 -23.07
CA ASN A 59 -30.50 6.01 -23.54
C ASN A 59 -29.98 4.96 -22.54
N ALA A 60 -30.53 3.75 -22.63
CA ALA A 60 -30.16 2.62 -21.77
C ALA A 60 -28.67 2.27 -21.88
N VAL A 61 -28.05 2.52 -23.04
CA VAL A 61 -26.62 2.28 -23.27
C VAL A 61 -25.77 3.23 -22.42
N PHE A 62 -26.13 4.52 -22.39
CA PHE A 62 -25.45 5.50 -21.54
C PHE A 62 -25.56 5.13 -20.05
N ALA A 63 -26.75 4.74 -19.60
CA ALA A 63 -26.96 4.36 -18.21
C ALA A 63 -26.09 3.15 -17.79
N VAL A 64 -25.99 2.13 -18.65
CA VAL A 64 -25.16 0.94 -18.40
C VAL A 64 -23.67 1.30 -18.36
N GLU A 65 -23.18 2.07 -19.32
CA GLU A 65 -21.76 2.47 -19.35
C GLU A 65 -21.42 3.40 -18.19
N LEU A 66 -22.33 4.29 -17.78
CA LEU A 66 -22.14 5.17 -16.63
C LEU A 66 -22.05 4.36 -15.32
N GLU A 67 -22.91 3.37 -15.14
CA GLU A 67 -22.87 2.51 -13.96
C GLU A 67 -21.58 1.68 -13.90
N ARG A 68 -21.17 1.14 -15.05
CA ARG A 68 -19.86 0.47 -15.17
C ARG A 68 -18.71 1.40 -14.81
N HIS A 69 -18.72 2.63 -15.30
CA HIS A 69 -17.70 3.62 -14.96
C HIS A 69 -17.66 3.92 -13.46
N ARG A 70 -18.83 4.03 -12.80
CA ARG A 70 -18.91 4.24 -11.34
C ARG A 70 -18.28 3.07 -10.59
N ALA A 71 -18.57 1.83 -10.99
CA ALA A 71 -17.98 0.64 -10.39
C ALA A 71 -16.46 0.56 -10.57
N ASP A 72 -15.96 0.86 -11.79
CA ASP A 72 -14.52 0.90 -12.06
C ASP A 72 -13.82 1.99 -11.23
N ARG A 73 -14.47 3.14 -11.05
CA ARG A 73 -13.96 4.25 -10.25
C ARG A 73 -13.91 3.91 -8.76
N GLU A 74 -14.93 3.23 -8.24
CA GLU A 74 -14.92 2.76 -6.84
C GLU A 74 -13.79 1.74 -6.62
N THR A 75 -13.60 0.81 -7.56
CA THR A 75 -12.49 -0.15 -7.53
C THR A 75 -11.13 0.56 -7.50
N MET A 76 -10.97 1.64 -8.28
CA MET A 76 -9.76 2.47 -8.25
C MET A 76 -9.54 3.12 -6.89
N PHE A 77 -10.57 3.73 -6.29
CA PHE A 77 -10.46 4.36 -4.98
C PHE A 77 -10.17 3.35 -3.87
N GLU A 78 -10.77 2.17 -3.93
CA GLU A 78 -10.46 1.08 -2.99
C GLU A 78 -8.99 0.65 -3.08
N ALA A 79 -8.46 0.47 -4.30
CA ALA A 79 -7.05 0.16 -4.50
C ALA A 79 -6.13 1.27 -3.97
N MET A 80 -6.50 2.54 -4.15
CA MET A 80 -5.75 3.68 -3.60
C MET A 80 -5.75 3.68 -2.07
N ARG A 81 -6.89 3.44 -1.43
CA ARG A 81 -7.00 3.33 0.03
C ARG A 81 -6.12 2.20 0.57
N LYS A 82 -6.11 1.03 -0.09
CA LYS A 82 -5.24 -0.10 0.27
C LYS A 82 -3.76 0.26 0.15
N LEU A 83 -3.37 0.90 -0.96
CA LEU A 83 -2.00 1.36 -1.16
C LEU A 83 -1.55 2.36 -0.08
N ASP A 84 -2.41 3.32 0.27
CA ASP A 84 -2.10 4.31 1.30
C ASP A 84 -1.97 3.66 2.69
N ALA A 85 -2.82 2.68 3.01
CA ALA A 85 -2.69 1.90 4.24
C ALA A 85 -1.35 1.14 4.30
N ALA A 86 -0.98 0.44 3.23
CA ALA A 86 0.28 -0.30 3.15
C ALA A 86 1.51 0.64 3.25
N ARG A 87 1.45 1.82 2.62
CA ARG A 87 2.51 2.84 2.74
C ARG A 87 2.64 3.38 4.17
N ARG A 88 1.52 3.55 4.90
CA ARG A 88 1.57 3.95 6.31
C ARG A 88 2.20 2.85 7.16
N ALA A 89 1.84 1.59 6.93
CA ALA A 89 2.45 0.46 7.62
C ALA A 89 3.96 0.36 7.36
N LEU A 90 4.39 0.51 6.10
CA LEU A 90 5.81 0.49 5.74
C LEU A 90 6.60 1.61 6.43
N ARG A 91 6.04 2.83 6.50
CA ARG A 91 6.67 3.95 7.22
C ARG A 91 6.78 3.68 8.71
N ALA A 92 5.75 3.11 9.33
CA ALA A 92 5.79 2.75 10.75
C ALA A 92 6.91 1.73 11.02
N ILE A 93 7.00 0.66 10.23
CA ILE A 93 8.08 -0.35 10.35
C ILE A 93 9.46 0.29 10.17
N ALA A 94 9.60 1.19 9.20
CA ALA A 94 10.87 1.90 8.98
C ALA A 94 11.25 2.81 10.15
N SER A 95 10.27 3.50 10.75
CA SER A 95 10.49 4.35 11.93
C SER A 95 10.86 3.53 13.17
N ASP A 96 10.24 2.37 13.38
CA ASP A 96 10.57 1.46 14.47
C ASP A 96 12.03 0.99 14.39
N PHE A 97 12.51 0.70 13.17
CA PHE A 97 13.90 0.30 12.94
C PHE A 97 14.91 1.40 13.30
N VAL A 98 14.61 2.67 13.01
CA VAL A 98 15.47 3.82 13.37
C VAL A 98 15.54 4.00 14.88
N LEU A 99 14.40 3.87 15.57
CA LEU A 99 14.34 4.01 17.03
C LEU A 99 15.12 2.91 17.77
N ASP A 100 15.14 1.69 17.24
CA ASP A 100 15.93 0.60 17.82
C ASP A 100 17.45 0.77 17.58
N GLN A 101 17.86 1.38 16.46
CA GLN A 101 19.26 1.76 16.23
C GLN A 101 19.74 2.82 17.23
N ASP A 102 18.93 3.85 17.50
CA ASP A 102 19.30 4.89 18.47
C ASP A 102 19.41 4.34 19.90
N LYS A 103 18.51 3.42 20.29
CA LYS A 103 18.57 2.77 21.62
C LYS A 103 19.80 1.89 21.79
N THR A 104 20.16 1.12 20.76
CA THR A 104 21.34 0.25 20.80
C THR A 104 22.63 1.07 20.86
N ALA A 105 22.74 2.14 20.07
CA ALA A 105 23.87 3.08 20.14
C ALA A 105 24.00 3.76 21.52
N ALA A 106 22.89 4.17 22.13
CA ALA A 106 22.89 4.77 23.47
C ALA A 106 23.24 3.79 24.59
N ALA A 107 22.96 2.50 24.42
CA ALA A 107 23.31 1.46 25.39
C ALA A 107 24.80 1.12 25.36
N ASP A 108 25.43 1.11 24.18
CA ASP A 108 26.88 0.84 24.05
C ASP A 108 27.74 1.96 24.66
N LEU A 109 27.30 3.22 24.60
CA LEU A 109 27.96 4.36 25.23
C LEU A 109 27.93 4.34 26.78
N ARG A 110 27.10 3.48 27.41
CA ARG A 110 26.98 3.37 28.87
C ARG A 110 27.79 2.22 29.49
N ARG A 111 28.53 1.43 28.71
CA ARG A 111 29.43 0.42 29.27
C ARG A 111 30.76 1.07 29.70
N PRO A 112 31.11 1.08 31.01
CA PRO A 112 32.47 1.44 31.42
C PRO A 112 33.47 0.38 30.94
N ALA A 113 34.65 0.85 30.53
CA ALA A 113 35.79 0.05 30.07
C ALA A 113 36.40 -0.82 31.19
#